data_AF-A0A7W9ZFC0-F1
#
_entry.id   AF-A0A7W9ZFC0-F1
#
_cell.length_a   1.000
_cell.length_b   1.000
_cell.length_c   1.000
_cell.angle_alpha   90.00
_cell.angle_beta   90.00
_cell.angle_gamma   90.00
#
_symmetry.space_group_name_H-M   'P 1'
#
loop_
_entity.id
_entity.type
_entity.pdbx_description
1 polymer ?
#
loop_
_entity_poly.entity_id
_entity_poly.type
_entity_poly.pdbx_seq_one_letter_code
_entity_poly.pdbx_strand_id
1 'polypeptide(L)' 'MTGLPTKPDDIGPVYFEIRVLGNAAQVTAIHAATGTEVKVTCPATLARSSMQLAALRRLQSVLAKRAG' A
#
# COMPACT_ATOMS: atom_id res chain seq x y z
N MET A 1 3.82 9.43 -15.22
CA MET A 1 2.82 8.61 -14.50
C MET A 1 2.88 7.21 -15.09
N THR A 2 3.57 6.26 -14.45
CA THR A 2 3.74 4.91 -15.02
C THR A 2 3.29 3.90 -13.99
N GLY A 3 2.07 3.37 -14.16
CA GLY A 3 1.61 2.19 -13.44
C GLY A 3 2.36 0.97 -13.97
N LEU A 4 2.88 0.13 -13.07
CA LEU A 4 3.45 -1.17 -13.47
C LEU A 4 2.33 -2.12 -13.88
N PRO A 5 2.53 -2.97 -14.92
CA PRO A 5 1.57 -3.99 -15.31
C PRO A 5 1.49 -5.07 -14.23
N THR A 6 0.27 -5.31 -13.78
CA THR A 6 -0.13 -6.19 -12.70
C THR A 6 -0.37 -7.63 -13.19
N LYS A 7 0.11 -8.62 -12.44
CA LYS A 7 0.05 -10.07 -12.71
C LYS A 7 -1.34 -10.63 -12.33
N PRO A 8 -1.70 -11.88 -12.69
CA PRO A 8 -3.08 -12.41 -12.61
C PRO A 8 -3.68 -12.57 -11.20
N ASP A 9 -2.91 -12.39 -10.13
CA ASP A 9 -3.36 -12.37 -8.73
C ASP A 9 -3.62 -10.95 -8.20
N ASP A 10 -3.60 -9.95 -9.08
CA ASP A 10 -3.67 -8.56 -8.68
C ASP A 10 -5.06 -8.19 -8.20
N ILE A 11 -5.10 -7.74 -6.94
CA ILE A 11 -6.26 -7.09 -6.33
C ILE A 11 -6.77 -5.91 -7.14
N GLY A 12 -5.98 -5.39 -8.09
CA GLY A 12 -6.28 -4.26 -8.95
C GLY A 12 -5.20 -3.19 -8.81
N PRO A 13 -5.33 -2.05 -9.52
CA PRO A 13 -4.39 -0.95 -9.38
C PRO A 13 -4.35 -0.44 -7.94
N VAL A 14 -3.14 -0.31 -7.37
CA VAL A 14 -2.91 0.24 -6.04
C VAL A 14 -2.03 1.48 -6.14
N TYR A 15 -2.50 2.58 -5.55
CA TYR A 15 -1.72 3.81 -5.43
C TYR A 15 -1.07 3.90 -4.06
N PHE A 16 0.16 4.40 -4.03
CA PHE A 16 0.92 4.59 -2.79
C PHE A 16 1.27 6.06 -2.58
N GLU A 17 0.95 6.59 -1.41
CA GLU A 17 1.47 7.86 -0.91
C GLU A 17 2.46 7.57 0.22
N ILE A 18 3.63 8.20 0.21
CA ILE A 18 4.61 8.08 1.29
C ILE A 18 4.89 9.49 1.82
N ARG A 19 4.68 9.68 3.13
CA ARG A 19 4.95 10.92 3.84
C ARG A 19 5.92 10.66 4.97
N VAL A 20 7.10 11.28 4.91
CA VAL A 20 8.08 11.23 6.00
C VAL A 20 7.66 12.19 7.11
N LEU A 21 7.61 11.68 8.34
CA LEU A 21 7.22 12.34 9.58
C LEU A 21 8.38 12.20 10.59
N GLY A 22 9.43 13.02 10.40
CA GLY A 22 10.66 12.91 11.17
C GLY A 22 11.36 11.56 10.95
N ASN A 23 11.53 10.79 12.02
CA ASN A 23 12.19 9.47 11.98
C ASN A 23 11.27 8.34 11.49
N ALA A 24 9.99 8.62 11.26
CA ALA A 24 9.02 7.67 10.73
C ALA A 24 8.56 8.08 9.32
N ALA A 25 8.05 7.13 8.56
CA ALA A 25 7.34 7.35 7.31
C ALA A 25 5.95 6.72 7.41
N GLN A 26 4.93 7.51 7.08
CA GLN A 26 3.57 7.03 6.86
C GLN A 26 3.41 6.67 5.39
N VAL A 27 2.92 5.46 5.14
CA VAL A 27 2.63 4.93 3.82
C VAL A 27 1.14 4.68 3.73
N THR A 28 0.48 5.34 2.79
CA THR A 28 -0.92 5.10 2.45
C THR A 28 -0.97 4.22 1.21
N ALA A 29 -1.69 3.10 1.24
CA ALA A 29 -2.01 2.30 0.06
C ALA A 29 -3.51 2.37 -0.22
N ILE A 30 -3.86 2.68 -1.47
CA ILE A 30 -5.24 2.93 -1.91
C ILE A 30 -5.57 1.96 -3.03
N HIS A 31 -6.58 1.12 -2.83
CA HIS A 31 -7.09 0.24 -3.87
C HIS A 31 -8.05 0.99 -4.79
N ALA A 32 -7.73 1.06 -6.09
CA ALA A 32 -8.46 1.87 -7.05
C ALA A 32 -9.91 1.41 -7.25
N ALA A 33 -10.18 0.10 -7.28
CA ALA A 33 -11.52 -0.39 -7.63
C ALA A 33 -12.52 -0.30 -6.47
N THR A 34 -12.06 -0.46 -5.23
CA THR A 34 -12.94 -0.47 -4.05
C THR A 34 -12.86 0.82 -3.23
N GLY A 35 -11.92 1.72 -3.53
CA GLY A 35 -11.63 2.89 -2.70
C GLY A 35 -11.12 2.52 -1.30
N THR A 36 -10.62 1.29 -1.10
CA THR A 36 -10.13 0.86 0.21
C THR A 36 -8.77 1.46 0.46
N GLU A 37 -8.63 2.20 1.55
CA GLU A 37 -7.39 2.84 1.96
C GLU A 37 -6.85 2.22 3.25
N VAL A 38 -5.53 2.01 3.31
CA VAL A 38 -4.83 1.61 4.53
C VAL A 38 -3.62 2.49 4.76
N LYS A 39 -3.30 2.75 6.03
CA LYS A 39 -2.11 3.50 6.44
C LYS A 39 -1.21 2.63 7.28
N VAL A 40 0.08 2.66 6.99
CA VAL A 40 1.13 1.95 7.72
C VAL A 40 2.22 2.93 8.10
N THR A 41 2.63 2.94 9.36
CA THR A 41 3.78 3.71 9.83
C THR A 41 4.98 2.79 9.95
N CYS A 42 6.13 3.20 9.42
CA CYS A 42 7.37 2.45 9.43
C CYS A 42 8.56 3.40 9.64
N PRO A 43 9.78 2.89 9.90
CA PRO A 43 10.96 3.75 9.99
C PRO A 43 11.20 4.50 8.67
N ALA A 44 11.56 5.78 8.76
CA ALA A 44 11.87 6.59 7.57
C ALA A 44 13.11 6.07 6.81
N THR A 45 13.98 5.34 7.49
CA THR A 45 15.20 4.71 6.94
C THR A 45 14.93 3.43 6.16
N LEU A 46 13.72 2.89 6.23
CA LEU A 46 13.36 1.65 5.54
C LEU A 46 13.38 1.87 4.01
N ALA A 47 13.76 0.85 3.23
CA ALA A 47 13.71 0.97 1.78
C ALA A 47 12.27 1.22 1.28
N ARG A 48 12.10 2.10 0.29
CA ARG A 48 10.80 2.46 -0.30
C ARG A 48 9.99 1.24 -0.74
N SER A 49 10.63 0.25 -1.35
CA SER A 49 9.99 -1.01 -1.76
C SER A 49 9.43 -1.79 -0.57
N SER A 50 10.18 -1.86 0.53
CA SER A 50 9.75 -2.51 1.77
C SER A 50 8.59 -1.76 2.44
N MET A 51 8.61 -0.42 2.43
CA MET A 51 7.51 0.43 2.89
C MET A 51 6.21 0.14 2.12
N GLN A 52 6.30 0.11 0.79
CA GLN A 52 5.18 -0.18 -0.10
C GLN A 52 4.66 -1.61 0.09
N LEU A 53 5.55 -2.60 0.23
CA LEU A 53 5.18 -3.99 0.47
C LEU A 53 4.42 -4.15 1.80
N ALA A 54 4.84 -3.46 2.86
CA ALA A 54 4.14 -3.48 4.14
C ALA A 54 2.71 -2.94 4.01
N ALA A 55 2.53 -1.82 3.29
CA ALA A 55 1.22 -1.24 3.03
C ALA A 55 0.35 -2.12 2.13
N LEU A 56 0.93 -2.73 1.10
CA LEU A 56 0.23 -3.65 0.19
C LEU A 56 -0.29 -4.88 0.94
N ARG A 57 0.54 -5.51 1.79
CA ARG A 57 0.12 -6.67 2.60
C ARG A 57 -1.02 -6.30 3.56
N ARG A 58 -0.97 -5.10 4.15
CA ARG A 58 -2.05 -4.60 4.99
C ARG A 58 -3.34 -4.42 4.19
N LEU A 59 -3.25 -3.86 2.98
CA LEU A 59 -4.37 -3.64 2.09
C LEU A 59 -5.02 -4.98 1.68
N GLN A 60 -4.23 -5.95 1.26
CA GLN A 60 -4.69 -7.30 0.93
C GLN A 60 -5.43 -7.95 2.11
N SER A 61 -4.90 -7.85 3.34
CA SER A 61 -5.57 -8.38 4.53
C SER A 61 -6.92 -7.71 4.80
N VAL A 62 -7.02 -6.39 4.61
CA VAL A 62 -8.29 -5.65 4.77
C VAL A 62 -9.30 -6.02 3.68
N LEU A 63 -8.86 -6.15 2.43
CA LEU A 63 -9.72 -6.58 1.32
C LEU A 63 -10.23 -8.01 1.52
N ALA A 64 -9.37 -8.94 1.93
CA ALA A 64 -9.76 -10.31 2.23
C ALA A 64 -10.81 -10.39 3.34
N LYS A 65 -10.69 -9.55 4.39
CA LYS A 65 -11.68 -9.46 5.47
C LYS A 65 -13.01 -8.84 5.07
N ARG A 66 -13.06 -8.07 3.97
CA ARG A 66 -14.29 -7.44 3.46
C ARG A 66 -15.02 -8.34 2.46
N ALA A 67 -14.32 -9.29 1.85
CA ALA A 67 -14.87 -10.22 0.87
C ALA A 67 -15.55 -11.45 1.49
N GLY A 68 -15.33 -11.71 2.77
CA GLY A 68 -16.03 -12.74 3.57
C GLY A 68 -17.00 -12.10 4.55
#